data_AF-A0A920MHP7-F1
#
_entry.id   AF-A0A920MHP7-F1
#
_cell.length_a   1.000
_cell.length_b   1.000
_cell.length_c   1.000
_cell.angle_alpha   90.00
_cell.angle_beta   90.00
_cell.angle_gamma   90.00
#
_symmetry.space_group_name_H-M   'P 1'
#
loop_
_entity.id
_entity.type
_entity.pdbx_description
1 polymer ?
#
loop_
_entity_poly.entity_id
_entity_poly.type
_entity_poly.pdbx_seq_one_letter_code
_entity_poly.pdbx_strand_id
1 'polypeptide(L)' 'MVALGCKYLRICHLNNCATGVATQNKILRMKHFSGSPERVVNYFKFIAQEVREIMASLGIKTIEN' A
#
# COMPACT_ATOMS: atom_id res chain seq x y z
N MET A 1 -3.16 -0.91 -1.30
CA MET A 1 -3.18 -0.64 -2.75
C MET A 1 -2.04 0.27 -3.21
N VAL A 2 -1.87 1.48 -2.68
CA VAL A 2 -0.84 2.43 -3.15
C VAL A 2 0.59 1.89 -2.97
N ALA A 3 0.91 1.31 -1.81
CA ALA A 3 2.21 0.65 -1.58
C ALA A 3 2.54 -0.46 -2.59
N LEU A 4 1.52 -1.08 -3.19
CA LEU A 4 1.63 -2.10 -4.23
C LEU A 4 1.69 -1.53 -5.67
N GLY A 5 1.56 -0.21 -5.85
CA GLY A 5 1.73 0.44 -7.15
C GLY A 5 0.51 1.17 -7.71
N CYS A 6 -0.59 1.33 -6.96
CA CYS A 6 -1.72 2.15 -7.43
C CYS A 6 -1.31 3.61 -7.64
N LYS A 7 -1.62 4.19 -8.81
CA LYS A 7 -1.37 5.59 -9.18
C LYS A 7 -2.59 6.50 -9.05
N TYR A 8 -3.65 6.01 -8.39
CA TYR A 8 -4.84 6.78 -8.07
C TYR A 8 -5.57 7.42 -9.28
N LEU A 9 -5.58 6.72 -10.41
CA LEU A 9 -6.24 7.15 -11.65
C LEU A 9 -7.79 7.08 -11.59
N ARG A 10 -8.34 6.42 -10.58
CA ARG A 10 -9.80 6.27 -10.35
C ARG A 10 -10.61 5.59 -11.48
N ILE A 11 -9.94 4.80 -12.33
CA ILE A 11 -10.56 4.04 -13.43
C ILE A 11 -10.77 2.55 -13.10
N CYS A 12 -10.79 2.17 -11.82
CA CYS A 12 -10.81 0.77 -11.39
C CYS A 12 -12.00 -0.02 -11.95
N HIS A 13 -13.16 0.63 -12.07
CA HIS A 13 -14.40 0.04 -12.59
C HIS A 13 -14.37 -0.27 -14.09
N LEU A 14 -13.39 0.28 -14.84
CA LEU A 14 -13.24 0.05 -16.29
C LEU A 14 -12.44 -1.21 -16.64
N ASN A 15 -11.96 -1.97 -15.64
CA ASN A 15 -11.09 -3.12 -15.85
C ASN A 15 -9.79 -2.80 -16.63
N ASN A 16 -9.40 -1.53 -16.71
CA ASN A 16 -8.25 -1.04 -17.50
C ASN A 16 -7.19 -0.36 -16.61
N CYS A 17 -6.85 -0.99 -15.48
CA CYS A 17 -5.86 -0.44 -14.56
C CYS A 17 -4.46 -0.41 -15.21
N ALA A 18 -3.93 0.80 -15.44
CA ALA A 18 -2.62 1.02 -16.08
C ALA A 18 -1.42 0.44 -15.31
N THR A 19 -1.59 0.09 -14.03
CA THR A 19 -0.55 -0.50 -13.18
C THR A 19 -0.83 -1.96 -12.79
N GLY A 20 -1.81 -2.60 -13.43
CA GLY A 20 -2.13 -4.01 -13.19
C GLY A 20 -2.70 -4.33 -11.80
N VAL A 21 -3.02 -3.33 -10.98
CA VAL A 21 -3.49 -3.52 -9.58
C VAL A 21 -4.96 -3.94 -9.51
N ALA A 22 -5.85 -3.26 -10.25
CA ALA A 22 -7.29 -3.46 -10.20
C ALA A 22 -7.84 -3.79 -11.60
N THR A 23 -7.43 -4.93 -12.14
CA THR A 23 -7.88 -5.44 -13.45
C THR A 23 -7.77 -6.96 -13.50
N GLN A 24 -8.71 -7.60 -14.19
CA GLN A 24 -8.66 -9.02 -14.54
C GLN A 24 -8.05 -9.26 -15.93
N ASN A 25 -7.77 -8.20 -16.69
CA ASN A 25 -7.10 -8.33 -17.99
C ASN A 25 -5.71 -8.96 -17.79
N LYS A 26 -5.51 -10.13 -18.40
CA LYS A 26 -4.29 -10.95 -18.26
C LYS A 26 -3.02 -10.20 -18.68
N ILE A 27 -3.10 -9.43 -19.78
CA ILE A 27 -1.95 -8.68 -20.29
C ILE A 27 -1.58 -7.55 -19.33
N LEU A 28 -2.56 -6.78 -18.85
CA LEU A 28 -2.30 -5.69 -17.92
C LEU A 28 -1.73 -6.18 -16.58
N ARG A 29 -2.24 -7.29 -16.06
CA ARG A 29 -1.70 -7.95 -14.85
C ARG A 29 -0.24 -8.37 -15.05
N MET A 30 0.03 -9.11 -16.12
CA MET A 30 1.38 -9.65 -16.38
C MET A 30 2.41 -8.58 -16.70
N LYS A 31 2.03 -7.53 -17.44
CA LYS A 31 2.96 -6.51 -17.94
C LYS A 31 3.12 -5.30 -17.02
N HIS A 32 2.14 -4.98 -16.18
CA HIS A 32 2.13 -3.71 -15.44
C HIS A 32 2.07 -3.86 -13.92
N PHE A 33 1.72 -5.03 -13.38
CA PHE A 33 1.80 -5.23 -11.94
C PHE A 33 3.26 -5.38 -11.50
N SER A 34 3.74 -4.45 -10.68
CA SER A 34 5.09 -4.43 -10.12
C SER A 34 5.08 -4.32 -8.59
N GLY A 35 4.04 -4.86 -7.95
CA GLY A 35 3.92 -4.88 -6.50
C GLY A 35 4.88 -5.91 -5.89
N SER A 36 5.41 -5.63 -4.70
CA SER A 36 6.25 -6.55 -3.95
C SER A 36 5.75 -6.66 -2.50
N PRO A 37 5.79 -7.86 -1.87
CA PRO A 37 5.48 -8.03 -0.45
C PRO A 37 6.32 -7.12 0.44
N GLU A 38 7.61 -6.97 0.13
CA GLU A 38 8.57 -6.16 0.89
C GLU A 38 8.14 -4.69 0.95
N ARG A 39 7.57 -4.16 -0.15
CA ARG A 39 7.05 -2.78 -0.18
C ARG A 39 5.91 -2.57 0.81
N VAL A 40 5.05 -3.56 1.00
CA VAL A 40 3.92 -3.50 1.96
C VAL A 40 4.45 -3.64 3.38
N VAL A 41 5.37 -4.56 3.62
CA VAL A 41 6.03 -4.73 4.92
C VAL A 41 6.73 -3.44 5.35
N ASN A 42 7.49 -2.83 4.45
CA ASN A 42 8.22 -1.59 4.75
C ASN A 42 7.25 -0.42 5.00
N TYR A 43 6.15 -0.32 4.25
CA TYR A 43 5.10 0.67 4.52
C TYR A 43 4.59 0.57 5.97
N PHE A 44 4.21 -0.64 6.43
CA PHE A 44 3.74 -0.80 7.80
C PHE A 44 4.84 -0.62 8.85
N LYS A 45 6.10 -0.98 8.54
CA LYS A 45 7.23 -0.67 9.44
C LYS A 45 7.39 0.83 9.66
N PHE A 46 7.28 1.64 8.60
CA PHE A 46 7.38 3.10 8.70
C PHE A 46 6.20 3.69 9.47
N ILE A 47 4.97 3.29 9.16
CA ILE A 47 3.78 3.74 9.91
C ILE A 47 3.89 3.36 11.39
N ALA A 48 4.28 2.12 11.70
CA ALA A 48 4.43 1.69 13.08
C ALA A 48 5.54 2.45 13.82
N GLN A 49 6.62 2.84 13.12
CA GLN A 49 7.68 3.65 13.70
C GLN A 49 7.19 5.07 14.02
N GLU A 50 6.52 5.74 13.08
CA GLU A 50 5.94 7.07 13.27
C GLU A 50 4.93 7.07 14.43
N VAL A 51 4.07 6.05 14.50
CA VAL A 51 3.13 5.87 15.62
C VAL A 51 3.86 5.77 16.95
N ARG A 52 4.93 4.97 17.05
CA ARG A 52 5.73 4.84 18.29
C ARG A 52 6.41 6.15 18.67
N GLU A 53 6.89 6.93 17.71
CA GLU A 53 7.50 8.24 17.94
C GLU A 53 6.48 9.23 18.51
N ILE A 54 5.28 9.28 17.92
CA ILE A 54 4.17 10.10 18.43
C ILE A 54 3.76 9.64 19.83
N MET A 55 3.58 8.34 20.05
CA MET A 55 3.25 7.79 21.38
C MET A 55 4.30 8.17 22.44
N ALA A 56 5.59 8.07 22.10
CA ALA A 56 6.68 8.47 22.98
C ALA A 56 6.61 9.96 23.35
N SER A 57 6.27 10.83 22.40
CA SER A 57 6.09 12.27 22.65
C SER A 57 4.93 12.57 23.61
N LEU A 58 3.95 11.68 23.70
CA LEU A 58 2.78 11.78 24.59
C LEU A 58 2.97 11.02 25.91
N GLY A 59 4.11 10.36 26.13
CA GLY A 59 4.35 9.51 27.32
C GLY A 59 3.59 8.18 27.31
N ILE A 60 3.03 7.76 26.18
CA ILE A 60 2.26 6.52 26.02
C ILE A 60 3.21 5.38 25.63
N LYS A 61 3.15 4.27 26.37
CA LYS A 61 4.05 3.11 26.14
C LYS A 61 3.45 2.03 25.25
N THR A 62 2.14 1.85 25.28
CA THR A 62 1.43 0.79 24.57
C THR A 62 0.10 1.31 24.05
N ILE A 63 -0.30 0.86 22.86
CA ILE A 63 -1.70 1.00 22.44
C ILE A 63 -2.46 -0.07 23.23
N GLU A 64 -3.40 0.37 24.07
CA GLU A 64 -4.30 -0.51 24.78
C GLU A 64 -5.32 -1.14 23.81
N ASN A 65 -5.81 -2.34 24.13
CA ASN A 65 -6.93 -2.99 23.46
C ASN A 65 -8.18 -2.87 24.33
#